data_AF-A0A2P1M9R0-F1
#
_entry.id   AF-A0A2P1M9R0-F1
#
_cell.length_a   1.000
_cell.length_b   1.000
_cell.length_c   1.000
_cell.angle_alpha   90.00
_cell.angle_beta   90.00
_cell.angle_gamma   90.00
#
_symmetry.space_group_name_H-M   'P 1'
#
loop_
_entity.id
_entity.type
_entity.pdbx_description
1 polymer ?
#
loop_
_entity_poly.entity_id
_entity_poly.type
_entity_poly.pdbx_seq_one_letter_code
_entity_poly.pdbx_strand_id
1 'polypeptide(L)'
;KFPVMGVRWRSSLTLGEKEQVNNKNGEDGGNKEVVASYWGIKGEEVKKEDGTPWKWNCFRPWETYQADLTIDLKKHHIPTTFLDKLAYWTVKSLRFPTDVFFQRRYGCRAMMLGTVAAVPGMVGGMLLHCKSLRRFEHSGGWIKTLLDEAENERMHLMTFMEVSQPRWYERALVFTVQGVFFNAYFLAYLASPKLAHRVVGYLEEEAIHSYTEFLKELDKGTIENVPAPAIAIDYWRLPADSTLRDVVMVVRADEAHLRDVN
;
A
#
# COMPACT_ATOMS: atom_id res chain seq x y z
N LYS A 1 45.89 28.62 24.65
CA LYS A 1 44.52 29.18 24.47
C LYS A 1 43.87 28.44 23.31
N PHE A 2 42.58 28.13 23.43
CA PHE A 2 41.71 27.30 22.57
C PHE A 2 41.68 27.66 21.06
N PRO A 3 41.15 26.77 20.19
CA PRO A 3 41.36 26.75 18.74
C PRO A 3 40.36 27.62 17.97
N VAL A 4 40.71 27.98 16.73
CA VAL A 4 39.79 28.65 15.80
C VAL A 4 39.16 27.61 14.87
N MET A 5 37.83 27.56 14.92
CA MET A 5 36.91 26.83 14.06
C MET A 5 36.75 27.49 12.69
N GLY A 6 36.48 26.66 11.67
CA GLY A 6 35.71 27.02 10.47
C GLY A 6 36.55 27.20 9.19
N VAL A 7 36.12 26.86 7.97
CA VAL A 7 34.79 26.51 7.45
C VAL A 7 34.97 25.76 6.11
N ARG A 8 34.31 24.59 6.00
CA ARG A 8 33.48 24.08 4.89
C ARG A 8 33.95 24.22 3.42
N TRP A 9 34.33 23.07 2.86
CA TRP A 9 34.01 22.49 1.55
C TRP A 9 33.47 23.40 0.44
N ARG A 10 34.29 23.55 -0.63
CA ARG A 10 33.85 23.93 -1.98
C ARG A 10 32.99 22.82 -2.59
N SER A 11 31.78 23.17 -3.03
CA SER A 11 31.12 22.52 -4.16
C SER A 11 30.32 23.59 -4.88
N SER A 12 30.78 23.97 -6.06
CA SER A 12 30.07 24.83 -7.00
C SER A 12 30.20 24.22 -8.39
N LEU A 13 29.22 23.42 -8.76
CA LEU A 13 28.85 23.21 -10.16
C LEU A 13 27.50 23.89 -10.35
N THR A 14 27.57 25.16 -10.72
CA THR A 14 26.44 25.96 -11.19
C THR A 14 26.25 25.68 -12.67
N LEU A 15 25.10 25.14 -13.05
CA LEU A 15 24.65 25.04 -14.44
C LEU A 15 23.57 26.09 -14.68
N GLY A 16 23.90 27.04 -15.56
CA GLY A 16 22.99 27.68 -16.52
C GLY A 16 21.95 28.66 -16.00
N GLU A 17 22.21 29.95 -16.25
CA GLU A 17 21.20 31.01 -16.31
C GLU A 17 20.05 30.63 -17.26
N LYS A 18 18.81 30.96 -16.88
CA LYS A 18 17.70 31.13 -17.84
C LYS A 18 16.95 32.42 -17.57
N GLU A 19 16.77 33.14 -18.67
CA GLU A 19 16.14 34.43 -18.86
C GLU A 19 14.73 34.53 -18.29
N GLN A 20 14.40 35.75 -17.83
CA GLN A 20 13.04 36.20 -17.56
C GLN A 20 12.27 36.39 -18.86
N VAL A 21 11.07 35.81 -18.97
CA VAL A 21 10.02 36.33 -19.85
C VAL A 21 8.72 36.45 -19.06
N ASN A 22 8.21 37.67 -19.09
CA ASN A 22 6.99 38.16 -18.48
C ASN A 22 5.86 38.10 -19.52
N ASN A 23 4.65 37.64 -19.17
CA ASN A 23 3.44 38.22 -19.77
C ASN A 23 2.15 37.92 -19.00
N LYS A 24 1.27 38.92 -19.03
CA LYS A 24 0.03 39.11 -18.28
C LYS A 24 -1.25 38.75 -19.08
N ASN A 25 -2.32 38.51 -18.31
CA ASN A 25 -3.77 38.76 -18.54
C ASN A 25 -4.65 37.74 -19.28
N GLY A 26 -5.83 37.48 -18.69
CA GLY A 26 -7.05 36.97 -19.34
C GLY A 26 -8.05 36.33 -18.37
N GLU A 27 -9.19 36.98 -18.12
CA GLU A 27 -10.32 36.54 -17.28
C GLU A 27 -11.25 35.51 -17.96
N ASP A 28 -12.02 34.82 -17.09
CA ASP A 28 -13.42 34.37 -17.24
C ASP A 28 -13.75 32.90 -17.60
N GLY A 29 -14.81 32.39 -16.96
CA GLY A 29 -15.59 31.24 -17.41
C GLY A 29 -15.40 29.93 -16.62
N GLY A 30 -16.27 29.68 -15.64
CA GLY A 30 -16.24 28.48 -14.80
C GLY A 30 -16.37 27.14 -15.55
N ASN A 31 -15.59 26.17 -15.11
CA ASN A 31 -15.98 24.75 -15.14
C ASN A 31 -15.17 23.97 -14.09
N LYS A 32 -15.84 23.03 -13.42
CA LYS A 32 -15.37 22.24 -12.26
C LYS A 32 -13.88 21.85 -12.35
N GLU A 33 -13.11 22.29 -11.36
CA GLU A 33 -11.70 21.95 -11.17
C GLU A 33 -11.48 20.44 -11.13
N VAL A 34 -10.91 19.91 -12.21
CA VAL A 34 -10.40 18.54 -12.27
C VAL A 34 -8.96 18.57 -11.76
N VAL A 35 -8.77 17.92 -10.62
CA VAL A 35 -7.51 17.39 -10.04
C VAL A 35 -6.51 18.44 -9.53
N ALA A 36 -6.54 18.64 -8.22
CA ALA A 36 -5.44 19.24 -7.46
C ALA A 36 -4.18 18.39 -7.63
N SER A 37 -3.22 18.87 -8.42
CA SER A 37 -1.86 18.37 -8.32
C SER A 37 -1.26 18.87 -7.02
N TYR A 38 -0.62 17.98 -6.26
CA TYR A 38 0.02 18.30 -4.98
C TYR A 38 0.99 19.49 -5.06
N TRP A 39 1.51 19.77 -6.26
CA TRP A 39 2.44 20.87 -6.55
C TRP A 39 1.88 21.97 -7.46
N GLY A 40 0.59 21.99 -7.79
CA GLY A 40 0.01 22.98 -8.72
C GLY A 40 0.47 22.83 -10.18
N ILE A 41 1.20 21.77 -10.51
CA ILE A 41 1.62 21.42 -11.87
C ILE A 41 0.47 20.71 -12.60
N LYS A 42 -0.01 21.26 -13.71
CA LYS A 42 -1.00 20.58 -14.57
C LYS A 42 -0.34 19.34 -15.18
N GLY A 43 -0.72 18.15 -14.72
CA GLY A 43 -0.25 16.91 -15.33
C GLY A 43 -0.80 16.75 -16.75
N GLU A 44 -0.08 16.03 -17.62
CA GLU A 44 -0.60 15.65 -18.92
C GLU A 44 -1.87 14.81 -18.77
N GLU A 45 -2.84 15.01 -19.66
CA GLU A 45 -4.05 14.18 -19.71
C GLU A 45 -3.68 12.76 -20.13
N VAL A 46 -3.61 11.86 -19.16
CA VAL A 46 -3.36 10.45 -19.39
C VAL A 46 -4.64 9.79 -19.92
N LYS A 47 -4.51 8.90 -20.89
CA LYS A 47 -5.62 8.14 -21.48
C LYS A 47 -5.45 6.64 -21.21
N LYS A 48 -6.57 5.92 -21.20
CA LYS A 48 -6.61 4.45 -21.23
C LYS A 48 -6.20 3.91 -22.60
N GLU A 49 -5.98 2.60 -22.68
CA GLU A 49 -5.70 1.87 -23.93
C GLU A 49 -6.84 2.03 -24.96
N ASP A 50 -8.08 2.23 -24.50
CA ASP A 50 -9.27 2.49 -25.33
C ASP A 50 -9.45 3.96 -25.75
N GLY A 51 -8.54 4.85 -25.34
CA GLY A 51 -8.58 6.29 -25.64
C GLY A 51 -9.46 7.13 -24.71
N THR A 52 -10.16 6.53 -23.74
CA THR A 52 -10.93 7.27 -22.73
C THR A 52 -10.02 7.94 -21.70
N PRO A 53 -10.45 9.07 -21.08
CA PRO A 53 -9.62 9.77 -20.11
C PRO A 53 -9.36 8.93 -18.85
N TRP A 54 -8.12 8.95 -18.37
CA TRP A 54 -7.74 8.32 -17.12
C TRP A 54 -8.24 9.15 -15.94
N LYS A 55 -9.12 8.57 -15.14
CA LYS A 55 -9.81 9.28 -14.06
C LYS A 55 -9.11 9.23 -12.70
N TRP A 56 -8.06 8.40 -12.56
CA TRP A 56 -7.40 8.15 -11.28
C TRP A 56 -6.17 9.05 -11.10
N ASN A 57 -6.10 9.72 -9.94
CA ASN A 57 -4.92 10.49 -9.55
C ASN A 57 -3.91 9.65 -8.74
N CYS A 58 -4.38 8.56 -8.14
CA CYS A 58 -3.64 7.74 -7.18
C CYS A 58 -2.80 6.61 -7.80
N PHE A 59 -2.95 6.32 -9.09
CA PHE A 59 -2.09 5.42 -9.86
C PHE A 59 -2.17 5.77 -11.34
N ARG A 60 -1.30 5.18 -12.15
CA ARG A 60 -1.13 5.41 -13.59
C ARG A 60 -1.45 4.14 -14.38
N PRO A 61 -1.79 4.24 -15.68
CA PRO A 61 -2.15 3.07 -16.48
C PRO A 61 -1.05 1.99 -16.53
N TRP A 62 0.22 2.37 -16.51
CA TRP A 62 1.36 1.43 -16.54
C TRP A 62 1.63 0.73 -15.19
N GLU A 63 0.92 1.13 -14.13
CA GLU A 63 0.98 0.47 -12.82
C GLU A 63 -0.13 -0.59 -12.66
N THR A 64 -1.02 -0.70 -13.65
CA THR A 64 -2.10 -1.70 -13.67
C THR A 64 -1.59 -3.05 -14.17
N TYR A 65 -2.16 -4.15 -13.66
CA TYR A 65 -1.72 -5.50 -13.97
C TYR A 65 -2.86 -6.52 -13.83
N GLN A 66 -2.64 -7.75 -14.27
CA GLN A 66 -3.53 -8.88 -13.98
C GLN A 66 -2.92 -9.72 -12.86
N ALA A 67 -3.67 -9.94 -11.78
CA ALA A 67 -3.19 -10.75 -10.66
C ALA A 67 -3.04 -12.22 -11.04
N ASP A 68 -2.02 -12.89 -10.50
CA ASP A 68 -1.81 -14.32 -10.70
C ASP A 68 -2.70 -15.16 -9.79
N LEU A 69 -3.84 -15.61 -10.32
CA LEU A 69 -4.78 -16.46 -9.60
C LEU A 69 -4.32 -17.92 -9.44
N THR A 70 -3.17 -18.31 -10.03
CA THR A 70 -2.63 -19.68 -9.95
C THR A 70 -1.71 -19.91 -8.76
N ILE A 71 -1.41 -18.86 -7.99
CA ILE A 71 -0.52 -18.89 -6.82
C ILE A 71 -1.01 -19.84 -5.72
N ASP A 72 -0.08 -20.52 -5.04
CA ASP A 72 -0.41 -21.46 -3.97
C ASP A 72 -0.88 -20.73 -2.70
N LEU A 73 -2.18 -20.76 -2.46
CA LEU A 73 -2.82 -20.14 -1.28
C LEU A 73 -2.58 -20.92 0.03
N LYS A 74 -2.07 -22.17 -0.02
CA LYS A 74 -1.93 -23.05 1.15
C LYS A 74 -0.51 -23.12 1.70
N LYS A 75 0.47 -22.53 1.01
CA LYS A 75 1.84 -22.47 1.47
C LYS A 75 1.92 -21.77 2.83
N HIS A 76 2.62 -22.42 3.76
CA HIS A 76 2.84 -21.96 5.12
C HIS A 76 4.32 -22.09 5.46
N HIS A 77 4.93 -21.04 5.99
CA HIS A 77 6.31 -21.12 6.47
C HIS A 77 6.35 -21.71 7.88
N ILE A 78 6.98 -22.87 8.04
CA ILE A 78 7.09 -23.53 9.36
C ILE A 78 8.11 -22.77 10.24
N PRO A 79 7.73 -22.29 11.45
CA PRO A 79 8.63 -21.52 12.31
C PRO A 79 9.73 -22.42 12.91
N THR A 80 10.94 -22.34 12.38
CA THR A 80 12.08 -23.15 12.83
C THR A 80 12.97 -22.38 13.81
N THR A 81 13.30 -21.12 13.48
CA THR A 81 14.19 -20.28 14.29
C THR A 81 13.45 -19.63 15.46
N PHE A 82 14.19 -19.11 16.45
CA PHE A 82 13.59 -18.33 17.54
C PHE A 82 12.84 -17.09 17.02
N LEU A 83 13.42 -16.37 16.05
CA LEU A 83 12.78 -15.20 15.45
C LEU A 83 11.51 -15.59 14.68
N ASP A 84 11.51 -16.73 13.98
CA ASP A 84 10.33 -17.21 13.29
C ASP A 84 9.20 -17.53 14.28
N LYS A 85 9.54 -18.16 15.41
CA LYS A 85 8.56 -18.49 16.46
C LYS A 85 8.03 -17.22 17.12
N LEU A 86 8.89 -16.23 17.36
CA LEU A 86 8.49 -14.93 17.90
C LEU A 86 7.56 -14.20 16.93
N ALA A 87 7.88 -14.15 15.64
CA ALA A 87 7.03 -13.56 14.62
C ALA A 87 5.66 -14.24 14.54
N TYR A 88 5.66 -15.58 14.46
CA TYR A 88 4.44 -16.38 14.42
C TYR A 88 3.56 -16.12 15.63
N TRP A 89 4.13 -16.17 16.84
CA TRP A 89 3.39 -15.94 18.08
C TRP A 89 2.87 -14.50 18.17
N THR A 90 3.63 -13.52 17.70
CA THR A 90 3.19 -12.12 17.62
C THR A 90 1.94 -12.00 16.76
N VAL A 91 1.95 -12.55 15.54
CA VAL A 91 0.80 -12.49 14.62
C VAL A 91 -0.41 -13.23 15.19
N LYS A 92 -0.23 -14.44 15.72
CA LYS A 92 -1.33 -15.20 16.35
C LYS A 92 -1.93 -14.47 17.56
N SER A 93 -1.10 -13.76 18.34
CA SER A 93 -1.56 -12.96 19.47
C SER A 93 -2.35 -11.72 19.02
N LEU A 94 -1.95 -11.08 17.92
CA LEU A 94 -2.67 -9.94 17.32
C LEU A 94 -4.00 -10.36 16.67
N ARG A 95 -4.11 -11.61 16.21
CA ARG A 95 -5.34 -12.14 15.60
C ARG A 95 -6.51 -12.16 16.58
N PHE A 96 -6.31 -12.65 17.80
CA PHE A 96 -7.40 -12.81 18.78
C PHE A 96 -8.20 -11.51 19.06
N PRO A 97 -7.58 -10.39 19.46
CA PRO A 97 -8.32 -9.15 19.72
C PRO A 97 -8.97 -8.59 18.45
N THR A 98 -8.32 -8.77 17.30
CA THR A 98 -8.85 -8.36 15.99
C THR A 98 -10.12 -9.13 15.65
N ASP A 99 -10.10 -10.46 15.76
CA ASP A 99 -11.26 -11.32 15.49
C ASP A 99 -12.44 -10.96 16.41
N VAL A 100 -12.18 -10.67 17.69
CA VAL A 100 -13.20 -10.24 18.66
C VAL A 100 -13.78 -8.86 18.31
N PHE A 101 -12.95 -7.91 17.88
CA PHE A 101 -13.37 -6.54 17.58
C PHE A 101 -14.22 -6.48 16.29
N PHE A 102 -13.80 -7.17 15.23
CA PHE A 102 -14.43 -7.07 13.92
C PHE A 102 -15.57 -8.06 13.71
N GLN A 103 -15.54 -9.22 14.37
CA GLN A 103 -16.53 -10.29 14.21
C GLN A 103 -16.81 -10.57 12.71
N ARG A 104 -18.07 -10.53 12.27
CA ARG A 104 -18.50 -10.77 10.88
C ARG A 104 -18.49 -9.53 9.97
N ARG A 105 -17.87 -8.42 10.38
CA ARG A 105 -17.80 -7.19 9.57
C ARG A 105 -16.64 -7.23 8.58
N TYR A 106 -16.71 -8.12 7.59
CA TYR A 106 -15.59 -8.38 6.67
C TYR A 106 -15.12 -7.16 5.86
N GLY A 107 -16.05 -6.34 5.33
CA GLY A 107 -15.69 -5.11 4.61
C GLY A 107 -14.97 -4.08 5.50
N CYS A 108 -15.51 -3.83 6.70
CA CYS A 108 -14.84 -2.94 7.66
C CYS A 108 -13.50 -3.51 8.13
N ARG A 109 -13.40 -4.84 8.29
CA ARG A 109 -12.15 -5.53 8.65
C ARG A 109 -11.09 -5.37 7.56
N ALA A 110 -11.43 -5.66 6.31
CA ALA A 110 -10.50 -5.53 5.19
C ALA A 110 -10.02 -4.07 5.04
N MET A 111 -10.94 -3.11 5.09
CA MET A 111 -10.60 -1.69 5.09
C MET A 111 -9.66 -1.32 6.23
N MET A 112 -9.99 -1.67 7.49
CA MET A 112 -9.16 -1.27 8.62
C MET A 112 -7.80 -1.98 8.65
N LEU A 113 -7.74 -3.27 8.31
CA LEU A 113 -6.47 -4.00 8.24
C LEU A 113 -5.59 -3.51 7.09
N GLY A 114 -6.16 -3.14 5.94
CA GLY A 114 -5.41 -2.52 4.84
C GLY A 114 -4.69 -1.22 5.24
N THR A 115 -5.22 -0.47 6.22
CA THR A 115 -4.51 0.72 6.74
C THR A 115 -3.22 0.37 7.50
N VAL A 116 -3.13 -0.83 8.06
CA VAL A 116 -1.96 -1.34 8.79
C VAL A 116 -1.03 -2.10 7.85
N ALA A 117 -1.58 -2.88 6.92
CA ALA A 117 -0.84 -3.68 5.96
C ALA A 117 -0.03 -2.81 4.96
N ALA A 118 -0.46 -1.59 4.66
CA ALA A 118 0.32 -0.66 3.83
C ALA A 118 1.58 -0.06 4.54
N VAL A 119 1.75 -0.26 5.84
CA VAL A 119 2.85 0.37 6.62
C VAL A 119 4.20 -0.36 6.46
N PRO A 120 4.29 -1.70 6.55
CA PRO A 120 5.54 -2.43 6.49
C PRO A 120 6.40 -2.15 5.25
N GLY A 121 5.84 -2.28 4.05
CA GLY A 121 6.54 -1.99 2.79
C GLY A 121 7.09 -0.56 2.74
N MET A 122 6.31 0.42 3.21
CA MET A 122 6.73 1.83 3.26
C MET A 122 7.92 2.03 4.21
N VAL A 123 7.85 1.47 5.41
CA VAL A 123 8.94 1.55 6.41
C VAL A 123 10.20 0.84 5.90
N GLY A 124 10.05 -0.37 5.37
CA GLY A 124 11.17 -1.16 4.84
C GLY A 124 11.85 -0.49 3.66
N GLY A 125 11.05 -0.01 2.69
CA GLY A 125 11.50 0.74 1.52
C GLY A 125 12.23 2.02 1.90
N MET A 126 11.66 2.81 2.82
CA MET A 126 12.30 4.04 3.34
C MET A 126 13.63 3.75 4.03
N LEU A 127 13.67 2.78 4.95
CA LEU A 127 14.89 2.45 5.70
C LEU A 127 15.99 1.90 4.78
N LEU A 128 15.62 1.08 3.80
CA LEU A 128 16.53 0.55 2.79
C LEU A 128 17.02 1.65 1.84
N HIS A 129 16.16 2.57 1.43
CA HIS A 129 16.51 3.74 0.63
C HIS A 129 17.57 4.59 1.34
N CYS A 130 17.30 4.99 2.59
CA CYS A 130 18.26 5.73 3.40
C CYS A 130 19.56 4.95 3.62
N LYS A 131 19.52 3.61 3.66
CA LYS A 131 20.71 2.76 3.79
C LYS A 131 21.55 2.76 2.52
N SER A 132 20.91 2.63 1.37
CA SER A 132 21.54 2.70 0.05
C SER A 132 22.24 4.05 -0.13
N LEU A 133 21.57 5.16 0.18
CA LEU A 133 22.14 6.50 0.06
C LEU A 133 23.37 6.70 0.97
N ARG A 134 23.27 6.38 2.26
CA ARG A 134 24.36 6.62 3.22
C ARG A 134 25.57 5.71 3.03
N ARG A 135 25.39 4.57 2.35
CA ARG A 135 26.46 3.61 2.03
C ARG A 135 26.95 3.70 0.58
N PHE A 136 26.26 4.46 -0.27
CA PHE A 136 26.50 4.49 -1.72
C PHE A 136 26.47 3.09 -2.36
N GLU A 137 25.51 2.27 -1.95
CA GLU A 137 25.37 0.87 -2.38
C GLU A 137 24.05 0.64 -3.13
N HIS A 138 24.05 -0.24 -4.13
CA HIS A 138 22.83 -0.68 -4.81
C HIS A 138 21.91 -1.48 -3.87
N SER A 139 20.60 -1.33 -4.02
CA SER A 139 19.58 -2.04 -3.24
C SER A 139 19.01 -3.27 -3.93
N GLY A 140 19.47 -3.63 -5.13
CA GLY A 140 19.05 -4.83 -5.85
C GLY A 140 17.57 -4.87 -6.25
N GLY A 141 16.91 -3.71 -6.38
CA GLY A 141 15.50 -3.61 -6.75
C GLY A 141 14.52 -3.60 -5.56
N TRP A 142 14.97 -4.03 -4.38
CA TRP A 142 14.12 -4.20 -3.18
C TRP A 142 13.39 -2.93 -2.71
N ILE A 143 13.96 -1.74 -2.92
CA ILE A 143 13.25 -0.50 -2.55
C ILE A 143 11.95 -0.38 -3.34
N LYS A 144 12.00 -0.62 -4.66
CA LYS A 144 10.82 -0.54 -5.50
C LYS A 144 9.81 -1.62 -5.11
N THR A 145 10.25 -2.86 -4.93
CA THR A 145 9.37 -3.96 -4.49
C THR A 145 8.60 -3.63 -3.22
N LEU A 146 9.26 -3.08 -2.19
CA LEU A 146 8.61 -2.75 -0.92
C LEU A 146 7.67 -1.54 -1.01
N LEU A 147 7.99 -0.57 -1.87
CA LEU A 147 7.08 0.56 -2.12
C LEU A 147 5.88 0.14 -2.97
N ASP A 148 6.07 -0.76 -3.92
CA ASP A 148 4.99 -1.35 -4.73
C ASP A 148 4.06 -2.21 -3.84
N GLU A 149 4.60 -2.96 -2.87
CA GLU A 149 3.83 -3.66 -1.82
C GLU A 149 2.95 -2.68 -1.04
N ALA A 150 3.53 -1.60 -0.49
CA ALA A 150 2.78 -0.61 0.27
C ALA A 150 1.69 0.08 -0.57
N GLU A 151 1.97 0.31 -1.85
CA GLU A 151 1.01 0.86 -2.80
C GLU A 151 -0.12 -0.13 -3.09
N ASN A 152 0.19 -1.41 -3.30
CA ASN A 152 -0.80 -2.46 -3.54
C ASN A 152 -1.79 -2.58 -2.37
N GLU A 153 -1.28 -2.63 -1.15
CA GLU A 153 -2.10 -2.63 0.08
C GLU A 153 -2.97 -1.37 0.20
N ARG A 154 -2.43 -0.20 -0.19
CA ARG A 154 -3.20 1.04 -0.25
C ARG A 154 -4.31 0.95 -1.30
N MET A 155 -4.09 0.25 -2.42
CA MET A 155 -5.10 0.04 -3.45
C MET A 155 -6.21 -0.93 -3.00
N HIS A 156 -5.90 -1.92 -2.17
CA HIS A 156 -6.92 -2.74 -1.50
C HIS A 156 -7.81 -1.87 -0.62
N LEU A 157 -7.21 -1.03 0.24
CA LEU A 157 -7.93 -0.08 1.08
C LEU A 157 -8.86 0.82 0.26
N MET A 158 -8.33 1.49 -0.77
CA MET A 158 -9.12 2.42 -1.60
C MET A 158 -10.28 1.70 -2.31
N THR A 159 -10.07 0.45 -2.72
CA THR A 159 -11.13 -0.38 -3.32
C THR A 159 -12.24 -0.68 -2.32
N PHE A 160 -11.91 -1.11 -1.10
CA PHE A 160 -12.92 -1.43 -0.09
C PHE A 160 -13.61 -0.18 0.48
N MET A 161 -12.98 1.00 0.41
CA MET A 161 -13.63 2.25 0.77
C MET A 161 -14.83 2.59 -0.13
N GLU A 162 -14.78 2.24 -1.42
CA GLU A 162 -15.93 2.41 -2.34
C GLU A 162 -17.13 1.52 -1.95
N VAL A 163 -16.88 0.43 -1.23
CA VAL A 163 -17.90 -0.51 -0.75
C VAL A 163 -18.36 -0.18 0.68
N SER A 164 -17.47 0.34 1.52
CA SER A 164 -17.72 0.62 2.93
C SER A 164 -17.08 1.93 3.38
N GLN A 165 -17.91 2.90 3.77
CA GLN A 165 -17.44 4.21 4.23
C GLN A 165 -17.14 4.20 5.73
N PRO A 166 -15.93 4.58 6.17
CA PRO A 166 -15.56 4.58 7.58
C PRO A 166 -16.26 5.70 8.35
N ARG A 167 -16.71 5.39 9.56
CA ARG A 167 -17.24 6.40 10.50
C ARG A 167 -16.10 7.17 11.18
N TRP A 168 -16.41 8.32 11.78
CA TRP A 168 -15.40 9.18 12.40
C TRP A 168 -14.58 8.47 13.49
N TYR A 169 -15.20 7.59 14.27
CA TYR A 169 -14.51 6.83 15.33
C TYR A 169 -13.60 5.73 14.76
N GLU A 170 -13.94 5.16 13.59
CA GLU A 170 -13.08 4.20 12.88
C GLU A 170 -11.85 4.91 12.32
N ARG A 171 -12.02 6.14 11.81
CA ARG A 171 -10.89 6.98 11.38
C ARG A 171 -9.97 7.36 12.55
N ALA A 172 -10.55 7.70 13.71
CA ALA A 172 -9.78 7.95 14.93
C ALA A 172 -9.00 6.70 15.38
N LEU A 173 -9.65 5.52 15.32
CA LEU A 173 -9.01 4.24 15.62
C LEU A 173 -7.85 3.96 14.66
N VAL A 174 -8.04 4.15 13.35
CA VAL A 174 -6.98 4.01 12.34
C VAL A 174 -5.79 4.89 12.69
N PHE A 175 -6.01 6.16 13.03
CA PHE A 175 -4.93 7.08 13.40
C PHE A 175 -4.14 6.57 14.62
N THR A 176 -4.83 6.10 15.66
CA THR A 176 -4.17 5.54 16.86
C THR A 176 -3.40 4.26 16.54
N VAL A 177 -4.02 3.32 15.82
CA VAL A 177 -3.40 2.02 15.49
C VAL A 177 -2.20 2.22 14.57
N GLN A 178 -2.31 3.05 13.53
CA GLN A 178 -1.19 3.38 12.66
C GLN A 178 -0.07 4.07 13.44
N GLY A 179 -0.38 5.01 14.32
CA GLY A 179 0.61 5.68 15.15
C GLY A 179 1.43 4.72 16.01
N VAL A 180 0.77 3.74 16.66
CA VAL A 180 1.45 2.72 17.46
C VAL A 180 2.21 1.73 16.57
N PHE A 181 1.54 1.18 15.56
CA PHE A 181 2.10 0.13 14.71
C PHE A 181 3.29 0.62 13.88
N PHE A 182 3.21 1.82 13.30
CA PHE A 182 4.31 2.42 12.55
C PHE A 182 5.58 2.50 13.41
N ASN A 183 5.49 3.05 14.62
CA ASN A 183 6.64 3.20 15.50
C ASN A 183 7.19 1.84 15.96
N ALA A 184 6.32 0.90 16.33
CA ALA A 184 6.72 -0.44 16.72
C ALA A 184 7.42 -1.19 15.58
N TYR A 185 6.83 -1.17 14.38
CA TYR A 185 7.39 -1.83 13.20
C TYR A 185 8.70 -1.18 12.74
N PHE A 186 8.79 0.16 12.78
CA PHE A 186 10.04 0.89 12.50
C PHE A 186 11.18 0.46 13.42
N LEU A 187 10.95 0.39 14.72
CA LEU A 187 11.96 -0.07 15.68
C LEU A 187 12.30 -1.55 15.49
N ALA A 188 11.30 -2.40 15.22
CA ALA A 188 11.52 -3.81 14.93
C ALA A 188 12.36 -4.01 13.66
N TYR A 189 12.11 -3.26 12.60
CA TYR A 189 12.87 -3.32 11.35
C TYR A 189 14.31 -2.83 11.53
N LEU A 190 14.53 -1.77 12.32
CA LEU A 190 15.88 -1.33 12.69
C LEU A 190 16.65 -2.40 13.47
N ALA A 191 15.98 -3.10 14.38
CA ALA A 191 16.59 -4.15 15.18
C ALA A 191 16.86 -5.43 14.36
N SER A 192 15.91 -5.86 13.54
CA SER A 192 16.01 -7.05 12.71
C SER A 192 15.04 -6.99 11.52
N PRO A 193 15.52 -6.65 10.32
CA PRO A 193 14.72 -6.72 9.10
C PRO A 193 14.17 -8.13 8.84
N LYS A 194 14.94 -9.18 9.17
CA LYS A 194 14.52 -10.58 9.04
C LYS A 194 13.28 -10.89 9.88
N LEU A 195 13.25 -10.38 11.12
CA LEU A 195 12.08 -10.55 11.99
C LEU A 195 10.88 -9.79 11.42
N ALA A 196 11.11 -8.55 10.99
CA ALA A 196 10.06 -7.68 10.46
C ALA A 196 9.38 -8.29 9.22
N HIS A 197 10.16 -8.71 8.21
CA HIS A 197 9.62 -9.42 7.03
C HIS A 197 8.90 -10.70 7.42
N ARG A 198 9.42 -11.50 8.36
CA ARG A 198 8.73 -12.71 8.80
C ARG A 198 7.41 -12.42 9.52
N VAL A 199 7.30 -11.31 10.24
CA VAL A 199 6.02 -10.87 10.83
C VAL A 199 5.02 -10.57 9.70
N VAL A 200 5.45 -9.85 8.65
CA VAL A 200 4.61 -9.55 7.48
C VAL A 200 4.17 -10.83 6.78
N GLY A 201 5.08 -11.75 6.47
CA GLY A 201 4.72 -13.02 5.82
C GLY A 201 3.64 -13.81 6.58
N TYR A 202 3.68 -13.82 7.92
CA TYR A 202 2.60 -14.43 8.71
C TYR A 202 1.31 -13.58 8.77
N LEU A 203 1.38 -12.25 8.71
CA LEU A 203 0.20 -11.39 8.56
C LEU A 203 -0.51 -11.70 7.24
N GLU A 204 0.23 -11.92 6.16
CA GLU A 204 -0.36 -12.23 4.86
C GLU A 204 -0.99 -13.62 4.82
N GLU A 205 -0.40 -14.61 5.51
CA GLU A 205 -1.07 -15.90 5.72
C GLU A 205 -2.44 -15.74 6.40
N GLU A 206 -2.55 -14.83 7.36
CA GLU A 206 -3.82 -14.49 8.03
C GLU A 206 -4.78 -13.70 7.13
N ALA A 207 -4.25 -12.83 6.26
CA ALA A 207 -5.02 -12.12 5.25
C ALA A 207 -5.65 -13.09 4.25
N ILE A 208 -4.85 -14.02 3.70
CA ILE A 208 -5.32 -15.07 2.77
C ILE A 208 -6.44 -15.90 3.39
N HIS A 209 -6.29 -16.29 4.66
CA HIS A 209 -7.33 -17.00 5.40
C HIS A 209 -8.60 -16.13 5.52
N SER A 210 -8.46 -14.86 5.88
CA SER A 210 -9.57 -13.92 6.05
C SER A 210 -10.36 -13.70 4.74
N TYR A 211 -9.68 -13.50 3.62
CA TYR A 211 -10.33 -13.37 2.31
C TYR A 211 -10.95 -14.68 1.82
N THR A 212 -10.37 -15.83 2.18
CA THR A 212 -10.99 -17.13 1.89
C THR A 212 -12.31 -17.30 2.64
N GLU A 213 -12.40 -16.88 3.91
CA GLU A 213 -13.67 -16.86 4.63
C GLU A 213 -14.65 -15.84 4.04
N PHE A 214 -14.17 -14.68 3.60
CA PHE A 214 -15.00 -13.70 2.90
C PHE A 214 -15.62 -14.28 1.62
N LEU A 215 -14.84 -14.96 0.78
CA LEU A 215 -15.34 -15.64 -0.42
C LEU A 215 -16.41 -16.68 -0.09
N LYS A 216 -16.24 -17.46 0.99
CA LYS A 216 -17.25 -18.44 1.42
C LYS A 216 -18.58 -17.77 1.79
N GLU A 217 -18.54 -16.60 2.44
CA GLU A 217 -19.77 -15.88 2.82
C GLU A 217 -20.46 -15.21 1.63
N LEU A 218 -19.68 -14.77 0.62
CA LEU A 218 -20.21 -14.33 -0.68
C LEU A 218 -20.86 -15.50 -1.45
N ASP A 219 -20.19 -16.64 -1.52
CA ASP A 219 -20.68 -17.84 -2.22
C ASP A 219 -21.96 -18.41 -1.57
N LYS A 220 -22.13 -18.24 -0.26
CA LYS A 220 -23.37 -18.59 0.47
C LYS A 220 -24.49 -17.56 0.27
N GLY A 221 -24.21 -16.39 -0.29
CA GLY A 221 -25.15 -15.27 -0.37
C GLY A 221 -25.43 -14.58 0.98
N THR A 222 -24.58 -14.78 1.98
CA THR A 222 -24.69 -14.05 3.26
C THR A 222 -24.26 -12.60 3.12
N ILE A 223 -23.32 -12.35 2.20
CA ILE A 223 -22.92 -11.01 1.76
C ILE A 223 -23.35 -10.84 0.31
N GLU A 224 -23.93 -9.69 0.00
CA GLU A 224 -24.36 -9.37 -1.36
C GLU A 224 -23.16 -9.23 -2.30
N ASN A 225 -23.21 -9.92 -3.44
CA ASN A 225 -22.17 -9.84 -4.46
C ASN A 225 -22.45 -8.67 -5.43
N VAL A 226 -22.14 -7.46 -4.98
CA VAL A 226 -22.33 -6.22 -5.75
C VAL A 226 -21.35 -6.10 -6.92
N PRO A 227 -21.61 -5.23 -7.93
CA PRO A 227 -20.65 -4.94 -8.98
C PRO A 227 -19.31 -4.45 -8.44
N ALA A 228 -18.21 -4.82 -9.11
CA ALA A 228 -16.86 -4.41 -8.71
C ALA A 228 -16.71 -2.87 -8.79
N PRO A 229 -16.08 -2.23 -7.79
CA PRO A 229 -15.73 -0.82 -7.88
C PRO A 229 -14.89 -0.53 -9.12
N ALA A 230 -15.14 0.59 -9.80
CA ALA A 230 -14.43 0.89 -11.03
C ALA A 230 -12.90 1.02 -10.83
N ILE A 231 -12.46 1.40 -9.63
CA ILE A 231 -11.04 1.45 -9.28
C ILE A 231 -10.38 0.07 -9.34
N ALA A 232 -11.10 -0.97 -8.89
CA ALA A 232 -10.64 -2.34 -8.94
C ALA A 232 -10.56 -2.85 -10.38
N ILE A 233 -11.58 -2.54 -11.18
CA ILE A 233 -11.62 -2.91 -12.60
C ILE A 233 -10.40 -2.35 -13.34
N ASP A 234 -10.10 -1.07 -13.14
CA ASP A 234 -8.98 -0.41 -13.81
C ASP A 234 -7.62 -0.85 -13.24
N TYR A 235 -7.50 -1.05 -11.93
CA TYR A 235 -6.23 -1.42 -11.29
C TYR A 235 -5.79 -2.87 -11.61
N TRP A 236 -6.71 -3.84 -11.43
CA TRP A 236 -6.45 -5.27 -11.69
C TRP A 236 -6.84 -5.72 -13.11
N ARG A 237 -7.17 -4.77 -14.00
CA ARG A 237 -7.59 -5.03 -15.39
C ARG A 237 -8.69 -6.09 -15.49
N LEU A 238 -9.67 -6.03 -14.59
CA LEU A 238 -10.77 -6.98 -14.54
C LEU A 238 -11.77 -6.76 -15.70
N PRO A 239 -12.54 -7.79 -16.10
CA PRO A 239 -13.70 -7.61 -16.98
C PRO A 239 -14.69 -6.58 -16.44
N ALA A 240 -15.37 -5.84 -17.32
CA ALA A 240 -16.28 -4.76 -16.94
C ALA A 240 -17.51 -5.22 -16.13
N ASP A 241 -17.89 -6.48 -16.26
CA ASP A 241 -19.00 -7.14 -15.56
C ASP A 241 -18.56 -7.85 -14.27
N SER A 242 -17.32 -7.63 -13.82
CA SER A 242 -16.78 -8.23 -12.60
C SER A 242 -17.55 -7.81 -11.35
N THR A 243 -17.52 -8.69 -10.36
CA THR A 243 -18.25 -8.55 -9.09
C THR A 243 -17.29 -8.40 -7.91
N LEU A 244 -17.83 -8.07 -6.73
CA LEU A 244 -17.07 -8.00 -5.48
C LEU A 244 -16.32 -9.31 -5.20
N ARG A 245 -16.91 -10.45 -5.54
CA ARG A 245 -16.26 -11.76 -5.45
C ARG A 245 -14.97 -11.82 -6.27
N ASP A 246 -14.97 -11.31 -7.50
CA ASP A 246 -13.79 -11.31 -8.38
C ASP A 246 -12.69 -10.39 -7.83
N VAL A 247 -13.08 -9.24 -7.26
CA VAL A 247 -12.16 -8.35 -6.54
C VAL A 247 -11.51 -9.06 -5.36
N VAL A 248 -12.30 -9.76 -4.53
CA VAL A 248 -11.75 -10.50 -3.37
C VAL A 248 -10.82 -11.64 -3.83
N MET A 249 -11.06 -12.26 -4.98
CA MET A 249 -10.16 -13.27 -5.52
C MET A 249 -8.79 -12.70 -5.91
N VAL A 250 -8.74 -11.54 -6.59
CA VAL A 250 -7.46 -10.92 -6.98
C VAL A 250 -6.73 -10.32 -5.79
N VAL A 251 -7.44 -9.70 -4.85
CA VAL A 251 -6.85 -9.21 -3.59
C VAL A 251 -6.21 -10.36 -2.83
N ARG A 252 -6.91 -11.50 -2.65
CA ARG A 252 -6.35 -12.69 -1.99
C ARG A 252 -5.10 -13.23 -2.69
N ALA A 253 -5.03 -13.11 -4.02
CA ALA A 253 -3.85 -13.53 -4.78
C ALA A 253 -2.67 -12.58 -4.55
N ASP A 254 -2.92 -11.27 -4.47
CA ASP A 254 -1.90 -10.29 -4.06
C ASP A 254 -1.34 -10.62 -2.68
N GLU A 255 -2.19 -10.90 -1.68
CA GLU A 255 -1.75 -11.30 -0.33
C GLU A 255 -0.83 -12.53 -0.38
N ALA A 256 -1.14 -13.51 -1.22
CA ALA A 256 -0.31 -14.70 -1.41
C ALA A 256 1.04 -14.37 -2.07
N HIS A 257 1.08 -13.37 -2.94
CA HIS A 257 2.33 -12.87 -3.51
C HIS A 257 3.17 -12.16 -2.45
N LEU A 258 2.56 -11.28 -1.65
CA LEU A 258 3.23 -10.56 -0.57
C LEU A 258 3.78 -11.50 0.51
N ARG A 259 3.02 -12.57 0.85
CA ARG A 259 3.49 -13.68 1.70
C ARG A 259 4.77 -14.31 1.17
N ASP A 260 4.87 -14.50 -0.15
CA ASP A 260 6.01 -15.19 -0.76
C ASP A 260 7.24 -14.29 -0.91
N VAL A 261 7.02 -12.98 -1.03
CA VAL A 261 8.08 -11.96 -1.07
C VAL A 261 8.73 -11.76 0.30
N ASN A 262 7.96 -11.86 1.39
CA ASN A 262 8.37 -11.56 2.77
C ASN A 262 8.89 -12.80 3.56
#